data_AF-A0A8T3M0F7-F1
#
_entry.id   AF-A0A8T3M0F7-F1
#
_cell.length_a   1.000
_cell.length_b   1.000
_cell.length_c   1.000
_cell.angle_alpha   90.00
_cell.angle_beta   90.00
_cell.angle_gamma   90.00
#
_symmetry.space_group_name_H-M   'P 1'
#
loop_
_entity.id
_entity.type
_entity.pdbx_description
1 polymer ?
#
loop_
_entity_poly.entity_id
_entity_poly.type
_entity_poly.pdbx_seq_one_letter_code
_entity_poly.pdbx_strand_id
1 'polypeptide(L)'
;MTATAQTSPHRPTRRGRWRWRLALVAFTFTLLALVVAAAAIALAYERSLEGRIVPGVTVGGVTLDGLDAAAAQARLSASLPEPTAGELTLEVGEQLRSLSYARIDRRYEFGPALDAALAVGRDGGPMERAGDHFRTLLRGVPHEVTVTYDAQAVDEAVTAMVAAIERPLVEARVQLDSGRYVARRSELGVDVDGESLRAAAHAALAALGTGTRSTRVSTQPLLTEPTHHTDVAEAAADRANAIVAAGVSLADGTTTHAIPVETVRSWLLLQAQGDGSYIVEVPDDAVEADLVGLAETLAVRPTDAGLTFAETGSIMVVPAMDGRALDTAATAERIVAALHARPDGAAEGPVDLIIEPVTARYTTGQAEAAAPEVVRLSSWTTRFTPGESNFFGANISVPTTRIHGQSVAPGRQFDFWKAIGTVSEAEGYGPGGVIINGRTEPTGAVGGGICSCSTTIFNAALRAGLEMGARRNHSYYIDRYPLGLDATVFISSSGSVQTMRFRNDTAHPILIKGINGHGSVRFEIWSVPTGRTVEFSEPLIRDRREARDTIEYTDDLAPGVRSRVEYPIDGFRSWVTRTVRDASGAIIHEETYYSPYAAIDGITLVGRSPGDPPDGTVVVVG
;
A
#
# COMPACT_ATOMS: atom_id res chain seq x y z
N MET A 1 48.16 -47.00 -138.31
CA MET A 1 47.66 -48.12 -139.14
C MET A 1 46.14 -48.20 -138.99
N THR A 2 45.47 -48.99 -139.83
CA THR A 2 44.00 -49.20 -139.95
C THR A 2 43.32 -49.73 -138.66
N ALA A 3 41.99 -49.73 -138.46
CA ALA A 3 40.88 -49.87 -139.43
C ALA A 3 39.55 -49.13 -139.04
N THR A 4 38.41 -49.43 -139.70
CA THR A 4 37.21 -48.57 -139.86
C THR A 4 35.84 -49.28 -139.86
N ALA A 5 34.77 -48.59 -139.41
CA ALA A 5 33.32 -48.76 -139.73
C ALA A 5 32.54 -47.45 -139.34
N GLN A 6 31.34 -47.02 -139.78
CA GLN A 6 30.18 -47.53 -140.57
C GLN A 6 29.04 -48.26 -139.81
N THR A 7 27.71 -48.03 -140.01
CA THR A 7 26.86 -46.84 -140.38
C THR A 7 25.35 -47.20 -140.29
N SER A 8 24.41 -46.27 -139.97
CA SER A 8 23.01 -46.07 -140.55
C SER A 8 21.87 -45.59 -139.59
N PRO A 9 20.76 -44.93 -140.05
CA PRO A 9 19.65 -44.36 -139.22
C PRO A 9 18.17 -44.66 -139.66
N HIS A 10 17.11 -44.30 -138.88
CA HIS A 10 15.69 -44.14 -139.37
C HIS A 10 14.70 -43.31 -138.46
N ARG A 11 13.35 -43.31 -138.73
CA ARG A 11 12.31 -42.26 -138.39
C ARG A 11 11.01 -42.71 -137.60
N PRO A 12 10.10 -41.78 -137.14
CA PRO A 12 9.05 -42.02 -136.07
C PRO A 12 7.54 -41.85 -136.45
N THR A 13 6.57 -41.99 -135.49
CA THR A 13 5.13 -41.49 -135.55
C THR A 13 4.34 -41.48 -134.18
N ARG A 14 3.00 -41.24 -134.13
CA ARG A 14 2.25 -40.59 -132.99
C ARG A 14 0.72 -40.94 -132.80
N ARG A 15 0.20 -41.06 -131.54
CA ARG A 15 -1.21 -40.86 -131.00
C ARG A 15 -1.24 -41.15 -129.46
N GLY A 16 -2.27 -40.99 -128.58
CA GLY A 16 -3.72 -40.64 -128.61
C GLY A 16 -4.24 -40.21 -127.17
N ARG A 17 -5.57 -40.21 -126.81
CA ARG A 17 -6.09 -39.52 -125.57
C ARG A 17 -7.16 -40.18 -124.62
N TRP A 18 -7.79 -41.34 -124.86
CA TRP A 18 -9.00 -41.80 -124.11
C TRP A 18 -8.78 -42.21 -122.62
N ARG A 19 -7.56 -42.54 -122.17
CA ARG A 19 -7.32 -43.26 -120.89
C ARG A 19 -7.71 -42.53 -119.59
N TRP A 20 -7.80 -41.21 -119.56
CA TRP A 20 -7.81 -40.42 -118.32
C TRP A 20 -9.07 -40.55 -117.44
N ARG A 21 -10.26 -40.77 -118.01
CA ARG A 21 -11.49 -40.95 -117.20
C ARG A 21 -11.53 -42.29 -116.47
N LEU A 22 -11.05 -43.35 -117.12
CA LEU A 22 -10.85 -44.66 -116.50
C LEU A 22 -9.77 -44.61 -115.41
N ALA A 23 -8.67 -43.89 -115.66
CA ALA A 23 -7.64 -43.64 -114.65
C ALA A 23 -8.19 -42.92 -113.41
N LEU A 24 -9.08 -41.95 -113.57
CA LEU A 24 -9.69 -41.24 -112.43
C LEU A 24 -10.60 -42.15 -111.59
N VAL A 25 -11.47 -42.94 -112.22
CA VAL A 25 -12.36 -43.88 -111.50
C VAL A 25 -11.55 -44.98 -110.81
N ALA A 26 -10.56 -45.55 -111.50
CA ALA A 26 -9.63 -46.50 -110.91
C ALA A 26 -8.87 -45.89 -109.73
N PHE A 27 -8.35 -44.66 -109.87
CA PHE A 27 -7.69 -43.93 -108.79
C PHE A 27 -8.62 -43.73 -107.58
N THR A 28 -9.88 -43.32 -107.77
CA THR A 28 -10.83 -43.20 -106.66
C THR A 28 -11.18 -44.54 -106.00
N PHE A 29 -11.24 -45.63 -106.77
CA PHE A 29 -11.56 -46.95 -106.22
C PHE A 29 -10.35 -47.58 -105.50
N THR A 30 -9.14 -47.40 -106.03
CA THR A 30 -7.88 -47.77 -105.36
C THR A 30 -7.65 -46.91 -104.12
N LEU A 31 -7.95 -45.60 -104.16
CA LEU A 31 -7.88 -44.72 -103.00
C LEU A 31 -8.90 -45.13 -101.92
N LEU A 32 -10.14 -45.45 -102.29
CA LEU A 32 -11.15 -45.95 -101.37
C LEU A 32 -10.74 -47.31 -100.78
N ALA A 33 -10.21 -48.23 -101.59
CA ALA A 33 -9.68 -49.51 -101.12
C ALA A 33 -8.47 -49.34 -100.19
N LEU A 34 -7.59 -48.37 -100.44
CA LEU A 34 -6.48 -48.01 -99.56
C LEU A 34 -6.98 -47.37 -98.25
N VAL A 35 -8.01 -46.53 -98.28
CA VAL A 35 -8.63 -45.95 -97.07
C VAL A 35 -9.33 -47.04 -96.24
N VAL A 36 -10.03 -47.98 -96.88
CA VAL A 36 -10.66 -49.13 -96.19
C VAL A 36 -9.61 -50.09 -95.65
N ALA A 37 -8.53 -50.35 -96.38
CA ALA A 37 -7.41 -51.17 -95.89
C ALA A 37 -6.68 -50.49 -94.73
N ALA A 38 -6.42 -49.18 -94.81
CA ALA A 38 -5.83 -48.40 -93.72
C ALA A 38 -6.75 -48.37 -92.50
N ALA A 39 -8.06 -48.22 -92.67
CA ALA A 39 -9.03 -48.30 -91.58
C ALA A 39 -9.09 -49.70 -90.94
N ALA A 40 -9.00 -50.77 -91.74
CA ALA A 40 -8.94 -52.14 -91.24
C ALA A 40 -7.62 -52.45 -90.49
N ILE A 41 -6.49 -51.93 -90.99
CA ILE A 41 -5.18 -52.02 -90.33
C ILE A 41 -5.19 -51.21 -89.02
N ALA A 42 -5.75 -50.00 -89.02
CA ALA A 42 -5.92 -49.19 -87.81
C ALA A 42 -6.80 -49.92 -86.77
N LEU A 43 -7.96 -50.46 -87.17
CA LEU A 43 -8.84 -51.20 -86.27
C LEU A 43 -8.20 -52.49 -85.72
N ALA A 44 -7.38 -53.17 -86.53
CA ALA A 44 -6.60 -54.33 -86.08
C ALA A 44 -5.48 -53.93 -85.11
N TYR A 45 -4.84 -52.79 -85.34
CA TYR A 45 -3.81 -52.22 -84.46
C TYR A 45 -4.41 -51.74 -83.12
N GLU A 46 -5.55 -51.05 -83.15
CA GLU A 46 -6.32 -50.68 -81.94
C GLU A 46 -6.66 -51.91 -81.10
N ARG A 47 -7.19 -52.98 -81.71
CA ARG A 47 -7.45 -54.25 -81.01
C ARG A 47 -6.19 -54.92 -80.46
N SER A 48 -5.04 -54.75 -81.11
CA SER A 48 -3.77 -55.25 -80.58
C SER A 48 -3.24 -54.48 -79.37
N LEU A 49 -3.78 -53.26 -79.13
CA LEU A 49 -3.47 -52.39 -77.99
C LEU A 49 -4.59 -52.37 -76.92
N GLU A 50 -5.62 -53.19 -77.07
CA GLU A 50 -6.72 -53.30 -76.10
C GLU A 50 -6.17 -53.77 -74.73
N GLY A 51 -6.36 -52.95 -73.70
CA GLY A 51 -5.78 -53.17 -72.36
C GLY A 51 -4.28 -52.87 -72.22
N ARG A 52 -3.61 -52.34 -73.25
CA ARG A 52 -2.15 -52.10 -73.27
C ARG A 52 -1.80 -50.62 -73.41
N ILE A 53 -0.64 -50.23 -72.87
CA ILE A 53 -0.08 -48.88 -72.96
C ILE A 53 0.41 -48.64 -74.40
N VAL A 54 0.10 -47.46 -74.95
CA VAL A 54 0.43 -47.10 -76.34
C VAL A 54 1.92 -46.74 -76.49
N PRO A 55 2.56 -47.01 -77.65
CA PRO A 55 3.98 -46.72 -77.81
C PRO A 55 4.36 -45.23 -77.66
N GLY A 56 5.51 -44.97 -77.05
CA GLY A 56 6.01 -43.65 -76.72
C GLY A 56 5.61 -43.13 -75.33
N VAL A 57 4.85 -43.91 -74.55
CA VAL A 57 4.49 -43.55 -73.18
C VAL A 57 5.58 -44.00 -72.21
N THR A 58 5.99 -43.08 -71.33
CA THR A 58 7.00 -43.35 -70.28
C THR A 58 6.47 -42.97 -68.90
N VAL A 59 6.75 -43.79 -67.89
CA VAL A 59 6.39 -43.51 -66.48
C VAL A 59 7.67 -43.48 -65.66
N GLY A 60 7.95 -42.37 -64.98
CA GLY A 60 9.16 -42.21 -64.14
C GLY A 60 10.49 -42.34 -64.90
N GLY A 61 10.47 -42.12 -66.23
CA GLY A 61 11.61 -42.32 -67.14
C GLY A 61 11.71 -43.71 -67.77
N VAL A 62 10.80 -44.65 -67.45
CA VAL A 62 10.78 -46.02 -67.97
C VAL A 62 9.77 -46.13 -69.12
N THR A 63 10.19 -46.66 -70.27
CA THR A 63 9.32 -46.96 -71.44
C THR A 63 8.43 -48.18 -71.17
N LEU A 64 7.12 -48.07 -71.46
CA LEU A 64 6.12 -49.11 -71.16
C LEU A 64 5.37 -49.63 -72.42
N ASP A 65 5.95 -49.39 -73.60
CA ASP A 65 5.34 -49.69 -74.92
C ASP A 65 4.72 -51.09 -75.02
N GLY A 66 3.41 -51.15 -75.26
CA GLY A 66 2.67 -52.41 -75.50
C GLY A 66 2.46 -53.29 -74.28
N LEU A 67 2.85 -52.86 -73.07
CA LEU A 67 2.63 -53.60 -71.83
C LEU A 67 1.19 -53.43 -71.33
N ASP A 68 0.63 -54.48 -70.72
CA ASP A 68 -0.56 -54.37 -69.86
C ASP A 68 -0.19 -53.81 -68.47
N ALA A 69 -1.19 -53.46 -67.65
CA ALA A 69 -0.99 -52.85 -66.34
C ALA A 69 -0.06 -53.65 -65.41
N ALA A 70 -0.18 -54.99 -65.39
CA ALA A 70 0.60 -55.84 -64.49
C ALA A 70 2.05 -55.99 -64.98
N ALA A 71 2.24 -56.18 -66.28
CA ALA A 71 3.58 -56.20 -66.90
C ALA A 71 4.28 -54.84 -66.77
N ALA A 72 3.53 -53.74 -66.90
CA ALA A 72 4.03 -52.38 -66.71
C ALA A 72 4.44 -52.11 -65.26
N GLN A 73 3.61 -52.47 -64.28
CA GLN A 73 3.95 -52.36 -62.86
C GLN A 73 5.20 -53.19 -62.50
N ALA A 74 5.28 -54.44 -62.97
CA ALA A 74 6.46 -55.29 -62.77
C ALA A 74 7.73 -54.67 -63.42
N ARG A 75 7.59 -54.07 -64.62
CA ARG A 75 8.68 -53.35 -65.30
C ARG A 75 9.12 -52.12 -64.51
N LEU A 76 8.21 -51.34 -63.94
CA LEU A 76 8.54 -50.17 -63.11
C LEU A 76 9.31 -50.58 -61.85
N SER A 77 8.76 -51.53 -61.07
CA SER A 77 9.42 -52.04 -59.86
C SER A 77 10.80 -52.63 -60.11
N ALA A 78 11.05 -53.22 -61.29
CA ALA A 78 12.35 -53.79 -61.66
C ALA A 78 13.32 -52.80 -62.33
N SER A 79 12.92 -51.54 -62.57
CA SER A 79 13.73 -50.55 -63.32
C SER A 79 13.97 -49.24 -62.60
N LEU A 80 13.14 -48.89 -61.62
CA LEU A 80 13.32 -47.69 -60.79
C LEU A 80 14.26 -47.99 -59.60
N PRO A 81 15.01 -46.99 -59.09
CA PRO A 81 15.80 -47.16 -57.87
C PRO A 81 14.92 -47.45 -56.65
N GLU A 82 15.38 -48.30 -55.74
CA GLU A 82 14.74 -48.59 -54.45
C GLU A 82 14.26 -47.30 -53.75
N PRO A 83 12.95 -47.12 -53.48
CA PRO A 83 12.42 -45.85 -52.98
C PRO A 83 12.92 -45.52 -51.56
N THR A 84 13.25 -46.56 -50.78
CA THR A 84 13.81 -46.48 -49.43
C THR A 84 15.32 -46.19 -49.40
N ALA A 85 16.01 -46.18 -50.55
CA ALA A 85 17.45 -45.95 -50.64
C ALA A 85 17.80 -44.45 -50.64
N GLY A 86 17.72 -43.83 -49.46
CA GLY A 86 18.14 -42.45 -49.25
C GLY A 86 17.78 -41.90 -47.87
N GLU A 87 17.96 -40.61 -47.66
CA GLU A 87 17.61 -39.91 -46.42
C GLU A 87 17.22 -38.43 -46.60
N LEU A 88 16.33 -37.97 -45.73
CA LEU A 88 16.07 -36.56 -45.45
C LEU A 88 16.99 -36.14 -44.30
N THR A 89 17.88 -35.18 -44.52
CA THR A 89 18.65 -34.52 -43.47
C THR A 89 17.91 -33.28 -43.00
N LEU A 90 17.53 -33.24 -41.72
CA LEU A 90 17.08 -32.03 -41.03
C LEU A 90 18.31 -31.33 -40.44
N GLU A 91 18.41 -30.01 -40.63
CA GLU A 91 19.51 -29.16 -40.15
C GLU A 91 18.93 -27.97 -39.37
N VAL A 92 19.35 -27.79 -38.11
CA VAL A 92 18.92 -26.68 -37.24
C VAL A 92 20.16 -26.08 -36.60
N GLY A 93 20.62 -24.94 -37.13
CA GLY A 93 21.94 -24.40 -36.78
C GLY A 93 23.05 -25.42 -37.10
N GLU A 94 23.83 -25.82 -36.09
CA GLU A 94 24.86 -26.86 -36.22
C GLU A 94 24.34 -28.30 -36.04
N GLN A 95 23.09 -28.49 -35.58
CA GLN A 95 22.55 -29.83 -35.33
C GLN A 95 22.00 -30.48 -36.61
N LEU A 96 22.52 -31.67 -36.92
CA LEU A 96 22.11 -32.49 -38.06
C LEU A 96 21.41 -33.76 -37.60
N ARG A 97 20.25 -34.08 -38.21
CA ARG A 97 19.53 -35.34 -37.99
C ARG A 97 19.09 -35.94 -39.32
N SER A 98 19.70 -37.05 -39.70
CA SER A 98 19.29 -37.83 -40.88
C SER A 98 18.18 -38.83 -40.56
N LEU A 99 17.13 -38.79 -41.39
CA LEU A 99 15.96 -39.66 -41.37
C LEU A 99 15.94 -40.47 -42.67
N SER A 100 16.28 -41.76 -42.58
CA SER A 100 16.31 -42.62 -43.77
C SER A 100 14.92 -42.85 -44.35
N TYR A 101 14.82 -42.91 -45.68
CA TYR A 101 13.56 -43.13 -46.39
C TYR A 101 12.87 -44.47 -46.05
N ALA A 102 13.64 -45.43 -45.53
CA ALA A 102 13.11 -46.67 -44.95
C ALA A 102 12.32 -46.47 -43.63
N ARG A 103 12.62 -45.43 -42.84
CA ARG A 103 11.91 -45.13 -41.57
C ARG A 103 10.58 -44.42 -41.79
N ILE A 104 10.45 -43.66 -42.88
CA ILE A 104 9.21 -42.98 -43.30
C ILE A 104 8.44 -43.80 -44.36
N ASP A 105 8.71 -45.10 -44.48
CA ASP A 105 8.05 -46.03 -45.40
C ASP A 105 7.88 -45.49 -46.83
N ARG A 106 8.92 -44.83 -47.38
CA ARG A 106 8.87 -44.18 -48.69
C ARG A 106 8.62 -45.21 -49.80
N ARG A 107 7.57 -44.99 -50.58
CA ARG A 107 7.08 -45.87 -51.65
C ARG A 107 6.79 -45.10 -52.93
N TYR A 108 6.66 -45.85 -54.02
CA TYR A 108 6.11 -45.36 -55.29
C TYR A 108 4.65 -45.78 -55.42
N GLU A 109 3.77 -44.84 -55.76
CA GLU A 109 2.38 -45.12 -56.08
C GLU A 109 2.19 -45.17 -57.60
N PHE A 110 2.21 -46.38 -58.15
CA PHE A 110 2.12 -46.59 -59.60
C PHE A 110 0.71 -46.46 -60.17
N GLY A 111 -0.35 -46.60 -59.37
CA GLY A 111 -1.74 -46.67 -59.82
C GLY A 111 -2.14 -45.49 -60.71
N PRO A 112 -2.19 -44.24 -60.17
CA PRO A 112 -2.59 -43.06 -60.94
C PRO A 112 -1.73 -42.82 -62.19
N ALA A 113 -0.44 -43.13 -62.13
CA ALA A 113 0.48 -42.98 -63.25
C ALA A 113 0.26 -44.03 -64.35
N LEU A 114 -0.07 -45.27 -63.99
CA LEU A 114 -0.40 -46.35 -64.92
C LEU A 114 -1.80 -46.16 -65.52
N ASP A 115 -2.79 -45.72 -64.74
CA ASP A 115 -4.13 -45.41 -65.24
C ASP A 115 -4.08 -44.24 -66.25
N ALA A 116 -3.31 -43.19 -65.95
CA ALA A 116 -3.05 -42.10 -66.88
C ALA A 116 -2.32 -42.58 -68.15
N ALA A 117 -1.25 -43.37 -68.00
CA ALA A 117 -0.49 -43.96 -69.12
C ALA A 117 -1.34 -44.89 -70.00
N LEU A 118 -2.33 -45.57 -69.42
CA LEU A 118 -3.30 -46.39 -70.14
C LEU A 118 -4.35 -45.53 -70.85
N ALA A 119 -4.77 -44.39 -70.30
CA ALA A 119 -5.75 -43.51 -70.94
C ALA A 119 -5.24 -42.85 -72.24
N VAL A 120 -3.92 -42.67 -72.39
CA VAL A 120 -3.29 -42.01 -73.54
C VAL A 120 -3.74 -42.61 -74.88
N GLY A 121 -4.20 -41.74 -75.80
CA GLY A 121 -4.53 -42.10 -77.19
C GLY A 121 -5.88 -42.79 -77.40
N ARG A 122 -6.72 -42.93 -76.36
CA ARG A 122 -7.98 -43.70 -76.43
C ARG A 122 -9.24 -42.87 -76.75
N ASP A 123 -9.15 -41.54 -76.72
CA ASP A 123 -10.25 -40.63 -77.04
C ASP A 123 -10.47 -40.43 -78.55
N GLY A 124 -11.69 -40.06 -78.93
CA GLY A 124 -12.03 -39.75 -80.33
C GLY A 124 -12.27 -40.96 -81.23
N GLY A 125 -12.36 -40.71 -82.55
CA GLY A 125 -12.61 -41.72 -83.57
C GLY A 125 -11.35 -42.46 -84.04
N PRO A 126 -11.48 -43.61 -84.73
CA PRO A 126 -10.33 -44.47 -85.05
C PRO A 126 -9.21 -43.83 -85.89
N MET A 127 -9.53 -42.81 -86.69
CA MET A 127 -8.54 -42.05 -87.47
C MET A 127 -7.81 -40.97 -86.64
N GLU A 128 -8.45 -40.48 -85.57
CA GLU A 128 -7.87 -39.51 -84.65
C GLU A 128 -6.87 -40.23 -83.73
N ARG A 129 -7.29 -41.35 -83.13
CA ARG A 129 -6.44 -42.24 -82.32
C ARG A 129 -5.21 -42.76 -83.05
N ALA A 130 -5.37 -43.18 -84.31
CA ALA A 130 -4.22 -43.58 -85.15
C ALA A 130 -3.24 -42.43 -85.39
N GLY A 131 -3.73 -41.19 -85.51
CA GLY A 131 -2.91 -39.98 -85.59
C GLY A 131 -2.19 -39.66 -84.28
N ASP A 132 -2.87 -39.83 -83.14
CA ASP A 132 -2.29 -39.58 -81.82
C ASP A 132 -1.29 -40.67 -81.40
N HIS A 133 -1.52 -41.95 -81.69
CA HIS A 133 -0.51 -43.01 -81.48
C HIS A 133 0.79 -42.74 -82.27
N PHE A 134 0.69 -42.17 -83.47
CA PHE A 134 1.87 -41.74 -84.23
C PHE A 134 2.52 -40.49 -83.61
N ARG A 135 1.73 -39.63 -82.97
CA ARG A 135 2.19 -38.43 -82.24
C ARG A 135 2.87 -38.76 -80.92
N THR A 136 2.39 -39.75 -80.16
CA THR A 136 3.03 -40.24 -78.92
C THR A 136 4.37 -40.89 -79.25
N LEU A 137 4.43 -41.74 -80.27
CA LEU A 137 5.67 -42.35 -80.75
C LEU A 137 6.74 -41.31 -81.14
N LEU A 138 6.33 -40.18 -81.75
CA LEU A 138 7.25 -39.13 -82.22
C LEU A 138 7.66 -38.10 -81.16
N ARG A 139 6.86 -37.89 -80.10
CA ARG A 139 7.08 -36.81 -79.11
C ARG A 139 7.35 -37.31 -77.69
N GLY A 140 6.99 -38.56 -77.40
CA GLY A 140 6.86 -39.08 -76.05
C GLY A 140 5.62 -38.54 -75.34
N VAL A 141 5.11 -39.31 -74.37
CA VAL A 141 4.20 -38.83 -73.32
C VAL A 141 4.77 -39.25 -71.97
N PRO A 142 5.43 -38.34 -71.24
CA PRO A 142 5.94 -38.63 -69.90
C PRO A 142 4.85 -38.46 -68.84
N HIS A 143 4.77 -39.43 -67.94
CA HIS A 143 4.06 -39.34 -66.67
C HIS A 143 5.07 -39.49 -65.53
N GLU A 144 4.87 -38.74 -64.45
CA GLU A 144 5.69 -38.86 -63.24
C GLU A 144 5.11 -39.95 -62.32
N VAL A 145 5.95 -40.46 -61.42
CA VAL A 145 5.55 -41.45 -60.41
C VAL A 145 5.39 -40.72 -59.09
N THR A 146 4.18 -40.72 -58.54
CA THR A 146 3.91 -40.16 -57.21
C THR A 146 4.71 -40.91 -56.16
N VAL A 147 5.39 -40.16 -55.29
CA VAL A 147 6.08 -40.70 -54.11
C VAL A 147 5.17 -40.51 -52.91
N THR A 148 4.92 -41.59 -52.19
CA THR A 148 4.20 -41.58 -50.91
C THR A 148 5.14 -41.95 -49.77
N TYR A 149 4.81 -41.49 -48.57
CA TYR A 149 5.60 -41.70 -47.35
C TYR A 149 4.69 -41.51 -46.12
N ASP A 150 5.12 -42.04 -44.98
CA ASP A 150 4.47 -41.80 -43.70
C ASP A 150 4.74 -40.36 -43.22
N ALA A 151 3.70 -39.53 -43.27
CA ALA A 151 3.77 -38.15 -42.80
C ALA A 151 3.93 -38.05 -41.27
N GLN A 152 3.32 -38.96 -40.50
CA GLN A 152 3.43 -38.96 -39.04
C GLN A 152 4.87 -39.28 -38.61
N ALA A 153 5.55 -40.20 -39.30
CA ALA A 153 6.96 -40.49 -39.04
C ALA A 153 7.90 -39.30 -39.34
N VAL A 154 7.51 -38.38 -40.23
CA VAL A 154 8.21 -37.10 -40.47
C VAL A 154 7.89 -36.10 -39.36
N ASP A 155 6.62 -35.95 -38.99
CA ASP A 155 6.16 -35.09 -37.91
C ASP A 155 6.82 -35.42 -36.56
N GLU A 156 6.87 -36.70 -36.20
CA GLU A 156 7.52 -37.20 -34.98
C GLU A 156 9.04 -36.92 -35.01
N ALA A 157 9.69 -37.10 -36.17
CA ALA A 157 11.12 -36.87 -36.32
C ALA A 157 11.50 -35.38 -36.21
N VAL A 158 10.68 -34.48 -36.76
CA VAL A 158 10.81 -33.01 -36.61
C VAL A 158 10.53 -32.62 -35.16
N THR A 159 9.43 -33.07 -34.56
CA THR A 159 9.05 -32.74 -33.19
C THR A 159 10.11 -33.20 -32.18
N ALA A 160 10.66 -34.41 -32.35
CA ALA A 160 11.74 -34.93 -31.51
C ALA A 160 13.12 -34.28 -31.80
N MET A 161 13.25 -33.45 -32.83
CA MET A 161 14.44 -32.63 -33.08
C MET A 161 14.29 -31.25 -32.45
N VAL A 162 13.14 -30.61 -32.67
CA VAL A 162 12.71 -29.36 -32.04
C VAL A 162 12.84 -29.45 -30.51
N ALA A 163 12.19 -30.43 -29.88
CA ALA A 163 12.23 -30.66 -28.44
C ALA A 163 13.60 -31.16 -27.88
N ALA A 164 14.62 -31.31 -28.73
CA ALA A 164 16.01 -31.61 -28.33
C ALA A 164 16.95 -30.40 -28.47
N ILE A 165 16.43 -29.27 -28.98
CA ILE A 165 17.16 -28.02 -29.26
C ILE A 165 16.55 -26.86 -28.47
N GLU A 166 15.22 -26.83 -28.37
CA GLU A 166 14.48 -25.84 -27.60
C GLU A 166 14.90 -25.84 -26.12
N ARG A 167 15.05 -24.63 -25.56
CA ARG A 167 15.36 -24.39 -24.15
C ARG A 167 14.58 -23.17 -23.67
N PRO A 168 13.86 -23.25 -22.54
CA PRO A 168 13.10 -22.13 -22.02
C PRO A 168 14.06 -20.99 -21.60
N LEU A 169 13.62 -19.75 -21.85
CA LEU A 169 14.31 -18.56 -21.35
C LEU A 169 14.33 -18.57 -19.80
N VAL A 170 15.49 -18.28 -19.20
CA VAL A 170 15.61 -18.11 -17.75
C VAL A 170 16.16 -16.72 -17.45
N GLU A 171 15.34 -15.89 -16.82
CA GLU A 171 15.72 -14.55 -16.33
C GLU A 171 16.62 -14.66 -15.08
N ALA A 172 17.65 -13.80 -14.98
CA ALA A 172 18.44 -13.71 -13.75
C ALA A 172 17.61 -13.07 -12.64
N ARG A 173 17.74 -13.59 -11.42
CA ARG A 173 16.97 -13.10 -10.25
C ARG A 173 17.75 -13.17 -8.96
N VAL A 174 17.76 -12.08 -8.20
CA VAL A 174 18.33 -12.06 -6.85
C VAL A 174 17.37 -12.72 -5.85
N GLN A 175 17.92 -13.49 -4.91
CA GLN A 175 17.18 -14.20 -3.87
C GLN A 175 17.89 -14.03 -2.52
N LEU A 176 17.13 -13.95 -1.43
CA LEU A 176 17.70 -14.04 -0.07
C LEU A 176 17.85 -15.51 0.31
N ASP A 177 19.07 -15.98 0.50
CA ASP A 177 19.41 -17.33 0.97
C ASP A 177 20.22 -17.22 2.26
N SER A 178 19.72 -17.84 3.34
CA SER A 178 20.44 -17.96 4.62
C SER A 178 21.00 -16.65 5.20
N GLY A 179 20.35 -15.51 4.93
CA GLY A 179 20.78 -14.18 5.38
C GLY A 179 21.74 -13.44 4.43
N ARG A 180 21.97 -13.92 3.20
CA ARG A 180 22.74 -13.24 2.14
C ARG A 180 21.92 -13.16 0.83
N TYR A 181 22.03 -12.05 0.11
CA TYR A 181 21.49 -11.94 -1.24
C TYR A 181 22.40 -12.65 -2.26
N VAL A 182 21.81 -13.48 -3.12
CA VAL A 182 22.50 -14.33 -4.09
C VAL A 182 21.75 -14.28 -5.43
N ALA A 183 22.47 -14.04 -6.52
CA ALA A 183 21.90 -14.11 -7.87
C ALA A 183 21.70 -15.56 -8.33
N ARG A 184 20.56 -15.83 -8.96
CA ARG A 184 20.39 -16.97 -9.87
C ARG A 184 20.73 -16.50 -11.27
N ARG A 185 21.57 -17.28 -11.97
CA ARG A 185 22.06 -16.98 -13.31
C ARG A 185 20.94 -17.12 -14.34
N SER A 186 21.03 -16.33 -15.40
CA SER A 186 20.16 -16.37 -16.58
C SER A 186 20.64 -17.40 -17.60
N GLU A 187 19.72 -17.96 -18.39
CA GLU A 187 20.01 -18.84 -19.53
C GLU A 187 19.27 -18.37 -20.79
N LEU A 188 19.95 -18.40 -21.93
CA LEU A 188 19.40 -17.98 -23.22
C LEU A 188 18.23 -18.89 -23.63
N GLY A 189 17.11 -18.26 -24.01
CA GLY A 189 16.02 -18.96 -24.67
C GLY A 189 16.45 -19.44 -26.05
N VAL A 190 16.15 -20.70 -26.37
CA VAL A 190 16.30 -21.26 -27.72
C VAL A 190 14.93 -21.75 -28.16
N ASP A 191 14.47 -21.21 -29.28
CA ASP A 191 13.20 -21.56 -29.92
C ASP A 191 13.47 -22.05 -31.35
N VAL A 192 12.60 -22.90 -31.89
CA VAL A 192 12.76 -23.45 -33.25
C VAL A 192 11.41 -23.44 -33.95
N ASP A 193 11.34 -22.79 -35.12
CA ASP A 193 10.14 -22.83 -35.96
C ASP A 193 9.94 -24.23 -36.56
N GLY A 194 9.33 -25.09 -35.75
CA GLY A 194 8.95 -26.46 -36.09
C GLY A 194 7.81 -26.53 -37.09
N GLU A 195 7.03 -25.46 -37.31
CA GLU A 195 5.98 -25.42 -38.33
C GLU A 195 6.60 -25.20 -39.72
N SER A 196 7.47 -24.21 -39.88
CA SER A 196 8.23 -24.00 -41.13
C SER A 196 9.17 -25.18 -41.42
N LEU A 197 9.84 -25.74 -40.40
CA LEU A 197 10.71 -26.92 -40.58
C LEU A 197 9.92 -28.15 -41.06
N ARG A 198 8.73 -28.39 -40.47
CA ARG A 198 7.78 -29.42 -40.91
C ARG A 198 7.29 -29.18 -42.33
N ALA A 199 6.77 -27.99 -42.63
CA ALA A 199 6.25 -27.64 -43.95
C ALA A 199 7.34 -27.78 -45.04
N ALA A 200 8.56 -27.34 -44.76
CA ALA A 200 9.70 -27.49 -45.65
C ALA A 200 10.14 -28.96 -45.79
N ALA A 201 10.09 -29.78 -44.73
CA ALA A 201 10.34 -31.22 -44.81
C ALA A 201 9.33 -31.94 -45.72
N HIS A 202 8.03 -31.67 -45.56
CA HIS A 202 6.99 -32.25 -46.43
C HIS A 202 7.09 -31.78 -47.88
N ALA A 203 7.37 -30.49 -48.12
CA ALA A 203 7.59 -29.95 -49.46
C ALA A 203 8.84 -30.57 -50.12
N ALA A 204 9.94 -30.69 -49.37
CA ALA A 204 11.18 -31.29 -49.85
C ALA A 204 11.04 -32.79 -50.15
N LEU A 205 10.18 -33.52 -49.43
CA LEU A 205 9.85 -34.93 -49.71
C LEU A 205 8.88 -35.08 -50.90
N ALA A 206 7.88 -34.22 -51.01
CA ALA A 206 6.91 -34.23 -52.11
C ALA A 206 7.53 -33.87 -53.47
N ALA A 207 8.58 -33.04 -53.48
CA ALA A 207 9.33 -32.68 -54.67
C ALA A 207 10.35 -33.75 -55.14
N LEU A 208 10.42 -34.93 -54.51
CA LEU A 208 11.41 -35.97 -54.84
C LEU A 208 10.97 -36.87 -55.99
N GLY A 209 11.55 -36.65 -57.18
CA GLY A 209 11.52 -37.63 -58.26
C GLY A 209 12.22 -38.96 -57.93
N THR A 210 12.12 -39.91 -58.86
CA THR A 210 12.63 -41.30 -58.74
C THR A 210 14.16 -41.41 -58.63
N GLY A 211 14.92 -40.34 -58.87
CA GLY A 211 16.38 -40.33 -58.82
C GLY A 211 17.03 -39.80 -57.54
N THR A 212 16.29 -39.08 -56.68
CA THR A 212 16.90 -38.31 -55.58
C THR A 212 17.15 -39.18 -54.34
N ARG A 213 18.42 -39.33 -53.96
CA ARG A 213 18.88 -40.19 -52.84
C ARG A 213 19.18 -39.45 -51.53
N SER A 214 19.25 -38.13 -51.55
CA SER A 214 19.36 -37.31 -50.35
C SER A 214 18.68 -35.98 -50.61
N THR A 215 17.98 -35.46 -49.60
CA THR A 215 17.47 -34.10 -49.58
C THR A 215 17.76 -33.48 -48.22
N ARG A 216 17.92 -32.17 -48.16
CA ARG A 216 18.21 -31.44 -46.93
C ARG A 216 17.25 -30.28 -46.75
N VAL A 217 16.76 -30.11 -45.53
CA VAL A 217 15.99 -28.95 -45.10
C VAL A 217 16.70 -28.33 -43.92
N SER A 218 17.00 -27.03 -44.01
CA SER A 218 17.71 -26.27 -42.99
C SER A 218 16.88 -25.10 -42.47
N THR A 219 16.97 -24.86 -41.16
CA THR A 219 16.48 -23.65 -40.50
C THR A 219 17.51 -23.19 -39.45
N GLN A 220 17.29 -22.01 -38.88
CA GLN A 220 18.10 -21.48 -37.77
C GLN A 220 17.24 -21.42 -36.50
N PRO A 221 17.78 -21.78 -35.32
CA PRO A 221 17.09 -21.54 -34.06
C PRO A 221 16.99 -20.04 -33.81
N LEU A 222 15.87 -19.61 -33.24
CA LEU A 222 15.70 -18.26 -32.72
C LEU A 222 16.32 -18.21 -31.31
N LEU A 223 17.26 -17.28 -31.12
CA LEU A 223 17.88 -17.03 -29.81
C LEU A 223 17.21 -15.83 -29.17
N THR A 224 16.75 -15.99 -27.93
CA THR A 224 16.16 -14.92 -27.12
C THR A 224 17.08 -14.64 -25.93
N GLU A 225 17.56 -13.41 -25.82
CA GLU A 225 18.34 -12.95 -24.68
C GLU A 225 17.42 -12.62 -23.48
N PRO A 226 17.87 -12.89 -22.24
CA PRO A 226 17.11 -12.54 -21.04
C PRO A 226 17.06 -11.02 -20.87
N THR A 227 15.99 -10.49 -20.28
CA THR A 227 15.90 -9.06 -19.95
C THR A 227 16.79 -8.74 -18.75
N HIS A 228 16.80 -9.62 -17.74
CA HIS A 228 17.66 -9.53 -16.58
C HIS A 228 18.90 -10.41 -16.79
N HIS A 229 20.03 -9.77 -17.06
CA HIS A 229 21.30 -10.45 -17.23
C HIS A 229 21.93 -10.84 -15.88
N THR A 230 22.76 -11.88 -15.91
CA THR A 230 23.37 -12.48 -14.71
C THR A 230 24.28 -11.50 -13.96
N ASP A 231 25.08 -10.74 -14.68
CA ASP A 231 26.03 -9.75 -14.15
C ASP A 231 25.32 -8.58 -13.45
N VAL A 232 24.21 -8.10 -13.99
CA VAL A 232 23.37 -7.07 -13.34
C VAL A 232 22.77 -7.61 -12.04
N ALA A 233 22.29 -8.86 -12.03
CA ALA A 233 21.77 -9.50 -10.82
C ALA A 233 22.88 -9.81 -9.79
N GLU A 234 24.08 -10.22 -10.23
CA GLU A 234 25.24 -10.44 -9.36
C GLU A 234 25.69 -9.12 -8.71
N ALA A 235 25.80 -8.03 -9.49
CA ALA A 235 26.10 -6.69 -8.97
C ALA A 235 25.02 -6.15 -8.01
N ALA A 236 23.73 -6.36 -8.31
CA ALA A 236 22.64 -5.97 -7.41
C ALA A 236 22.65 -6.77 -6.10
N ALA A 237 22.97 -8.07 -6.16
CA ALA A 237 23.09 -8.93 -4.98
C ALA A 237 24.27 -8.51 -4.08
N ASP A 238 25.44 -8.23 -4.66
CA ASP A 238 26.60 -7.80 -3.87
C ASP A 238 26.44 -6.38 -3.33
N ARG A 239 25.82 -5.45 -4.08
CA ARG A 239 25.45 -4.12 -3.56
C ARG A 239 24.45 -4.21 -2.40
N ALA A 240 23.44 -5.07 -2.51
CA ALA A 240 22.51 -5.36 -1.41
C ALA A 240 23.26 -5.90 -0.18
N ASN A 241 24.19 -6.84 -0.38
CA ASN A 241 25.02 -7.41 0.68
C ASN A 241 25.94 -6.36 1.34
N ALA A 242 26.48 -5.39 0.59
CA ALA A 242 27.33 -4.32 1.12
C ALA A 242 26.54 -3.38 2.05
N ILE A 243 25.34 -2.97 1.63
CA ILE A 243 24.44 -2.15 2.45
C ILE A 243 24.12 -2.87 3.78
N VAL A 244 23.71 -4.14 3.71
CA VAL A 244 23.29 -4.93 4.89
C VAL A 244 24.44 -5.70 5.56
N ALA A 245 25.71 -5.38 5.28
CA ALA A 245 26.86 -6.14 5.78
C ALA A 245 26.99 -6.14 7.32
N ALA A 246 26.48 -5.08 7.97
CA ALA A 246 26.49 -4.90 9.40
C ALA A 246 25.27 -4.08 9.86
N GLY A 247 25.01 -4.08 11.18
CA GLY A 247 24.08 -3.11 11.79
C GLY A 247 24.56 -1.66 11.63
N VAL A 248 23.74 -0.70 12.06
CA VAL A 248 24.12 0.72 12.15
C VAL A 248 24.38 1.08 13.61
N SER A 249 25.36 1.94 13.85
CA SER A 249 25.70 2.48 15.17
C SER A 249 25.35 3.97 15.17
N LEU A 250 24.58 4.45 16.14
CA LEU A 250 24.10 5.83 16.22
C LEU A 250 24.61 6.51 17.50
N ALA A 251 25.18 7.71 17.42
CA ALA A 251 25.72 8.43 18.56
C ALA A 251 24.91 9.69 18.92
N ASP A 252 24.64 9.90 20.22
CA ASP A 252 24.01 11.13 20.76
C ASP A 252 25.05 12.15 21.28
N GLY A 253 26.34 11.87 21.05
CA GLY A 253 27.48 12.60 21.61
C GLY A 253 27.92 12.10 22.99
N THR A 254 27.11 11.30 23.69
CA THR A 254 27.45 10.73 25.02
C THR A 254 27.26 9.21 25.11
N THR A 255 26.28 8.66 24.38
CA THR A 255 25.96 7.23 24.32
C THR A 255 25.88 6.75 22.87
N THR A 256 25.73 5.44 22.70
CA THR A 256 25.65 4.80 21.39
C THR A 256 24.52 3.78 21.34
N HIS A 257 23.67 3.86 20.31
CA HIS A 257 22.53 2.99 20.08
C HIS A 257 22.82 2.12 18.85
N ALA A 258 22.69 0.79 19.01
CA ALA A 258 22.94 -0.15 17.93
C ALA A 258 21.63 -0.61 17.27
N ILE A 259 21.51 -0.39 15.97
CA ILE A 259 20.44 -0.94 15.13
C ILE A 259 20.92 -2.28 14.55
N PRO A 260 20.24 -3.41 14.84
CA PRO A 260 20.66 -4.74 14.35
C PRO A 260 20.71 -4.86 12.83
N VAL A 261 21.55 -5.76 12.33
CA VAL A 261 21.68 -6.03 10.89
C VAL A 261 20.37 -6.50 10.24
N GLU A 262 19.52 -7.22 10.98
CA GLU A 262 18.21 -7.65 10.48
C GLU A 262 17.21 -6.49 10.34
N THR A 263 17.35 -5.44 11.15
CA THR A 263 16.58 -4.20 11.02
C THR A 263 17.04 -3.44 9.78
N VAL A 264 18.35 -3.25 9.60
CA VAL A 264 18.94 -2.65 8.38
C VAL A 264 18.52 -3.42 7.11
N ARG A 265 18.48 -4.75 7.19
CA ARG A 265 17.98 -5.61 6.09
C ARG A 265 16.50 -5.39 5.79
N SER A 266 15.68 -5.14 6.81
CA SER A 266 14.23 -4.92 6.63
C SER A 266 13.89 -3.63 5.88
N TRP A 267 14.80 -2.65 5.89
CA TRP A 267 14.66 -1.39 5.14
C TRP A 267 15.06 -1.50 3.65
N LEU A 268 15.74 -2.58 3.23
CA LEU A 268 16.29 -2.67 1.88
C LEU A 268 15.20 -2.96 0.82
N LEU A 269 14.95 -1.97 -0.04
CA LEU A 269 14.16 -2.14 -1.25
C LEU A 269 15.03 -2.73 -2.37
N LEU A 270 14.82 -4.02 -2.66
CA LEU A 270 15.47 -4.75 -3.75
C LEU A 270 14.42 -5.22 -4.76
N GLN A 271 14.33 -4.59 -5.94
CA GLN A 271 13.31 -4.89 -6.95
C GLN A 271 13.84 -4.82 -8.39
N ALA A 272 13.66 -5.92 -9.13
CA ALA A 272 13.92 -6.02 -10.57
C ALA A 272 12.94 -5.14 -11.38
N GLN A 273 13.43 -4.51 -12.44
CA GLN A 273 12.71 -3.51 -13.25
C GLN A 273 12.45 -3.99 -14.68
N GLY A 274 11.44 -3.41 -15.34
CA GLY A 274 11.05 -3.81 -16.70
C GLY A 274 12.07 -3.52 -17.81
N ASP A 275 13.19 -2.87 -17.49
CA ASP A 275 14.34 -2.60 -18.36
C ASP A 275 15.55 -3.51 -18.09
N GLY A 276 15.41 -4.49 -17.18
CA GLY A 276 16.49 -5.41 -16.79
C GLY A 276 17.33 -4.94 -15.60
N SER A 277 17.14 -3.69 -15.14
CA SER A 277 17.85 -3.13 -14.00
C SER A 277 17.27 -3.58 -12.65
N TYR A 278 17.93 -3.18 -11.56
CA TYR A 278 17.49 -3.43 -10.19
C TYR A 278 17.53 -2.14 -9.38
N ILE A 279 16.42 -1.81 -8.71
CA ILE A 279 16.42 -0.88 -7.58
C ILE A 279 17.10 -1.61 -6.41
N VAL A 280 18.07 -0.94 -5.77
CA VAL A 280 18.82 -1.42 -4.59
C VAL A 280 19.01 -0.24 -3.64
N GLU A 281 17.93 0.11 -2.94
CA GLU A 281 17.80 1.37 -2.20
C GLU A 281 17.34 1.14 -0.76
N VAL A 282 17.58 2.13 0.11
CA VAL A 282 17.06 2.17 1.48
C VAL A 282 16.16 3.41 1.58
N PRO A 283 14.82 3.26 1.57
CA PRO A 283 13.90 4.40 1.67
C PRO A 283 14.02 5.12 3.02
N ASP A 284 14.04 6.45 3.00
CA ASP A 284 14.18 7.27 4.21
C ASP A 284 13.02 7.04 5.21
N ASP A 285 11.80 6.79 4.73
CA ASP A 285 10.61 6.56 5.56
C ASP A 285 10.65 5.25 6.35
N ALA A 286 11.27 4.20 5.77
CA ALA A 286 11.52 2.94 6.46
C ALA A 286 12.51 3.10 7.62
N VAL A 287 13.52 3.96 7.45
CA VAL A 287 14.48 4.30 8.52
C VAL A 287 13.83 5.22 9.55
N GLU A 288 13.07 6.23 9.13
CA GLU A 288 12.42 7.20 10.00
C GLU A 288 11.44 6.52 10.97
N ALA A 289 10.67 5.53 10.49
CA ALA A 289 9.72 4.77 11.30
C ALA A 289 10.36 4.06 12.50
N ASP A 290 11.56 3.48 12.33
CA ASP A 290 12.29 2.81 13.42
C ASP A 290 13.00 3.81 14.37
N LEU A 291 13.27 5.04 13.91
CA LEU A 291 13.83 6.09 14.78
C LEU A 291 12.81 6.64 15.79
N VAL A 292 11.50 6.44 15.61
CA VAL A 292 10.46 7.00 16.49
C VAL A 292 10.65 6.61 17.96
N GLY A 293 10.92 5.33 18.25
CA GLY A 293 11.14 4.87 19.64
C GLY A 293 12.43 5.41 20.27
N LEU A 294 13.44 5.71 19.46
CA LEU A 294 14.67 6.38 19.89
C LEU A 294 14.42 7.88 20.13
N ALA A 295 13.64 8.53 19.26
CA ALA A 295 13.23 9.92 19.42
C ALA A 295 12.47 10.14 20.73
N GLU A 296 11.47 9.30 21.06
CA GLU A 296 10.76 9.36 22.34
C GLU A 296 11.69 9.18 23.56
N THR A 297 12.72 8.33 23.43
CA THR A 297 13.68 8.05 24.50
C THR A 297 14.67 9.20 24.72
N LEU A 298 15.09 9.88 23.65
CA LEU A 298 16.05 10.99 23.71
C LEU A 298 15.38 12.36 23.99
N ALA A 299 14.07 12.46 23.74
CA ALA A 299 13.31 13.71 23.85
C ALA A 299 13.25 14.25 25.28
N VAL A 300 13.78 15.46 25.48
CA VAL A 300 13.60 16.25 26.70
C VAL A 300 12.60 17.34 26.40
N ARG A 301 11.47 17.37 27.11
CA ARG A 301 10.47 18.45 26.92
C ARG A 301 10.94 19.75 27.58
N PRO A 302 10.83 20.91 26.90
CA PRO A 302 11.16 22.18 27.52
C PRO A 302 10.26 22.51 28.71
N THR A 303 10.80 23.26 29.65
CA THR A 303 10.08 23.86 30.77
C THR A 303 10.00 25.37 30.57
N ASP A 304 8.78 25.88 30.44
CA ASP A 304 8.49 27.32 30.32
C ASP A 304 9.00 28.09 31.55
N ALA A 305 9.64 29.25 31.36
CA ALA A 305 10.08 30.12 32.44
C ALA A 305 8.89 30.58 33.31
N GLY A 306 9.16 30.74 34.61
CA GLY A 306 8.20 31.15 35.62
C GLY A 306 8.58 32.44 36.33
N LEU A 307 7.66 32.89 37.19
CA LEU A 307 7.88 33.97 38.13
C LEU A 307 7.52 33.48 39.54
N THR A 308 8.19 33.99 40.57
CA THR A 308 7.92 33.66 41.98
C THR A 308 8.17 34.86 42.89
N PHE A 309 7.79 34.76 44.17
CA PHE A 309 8.17 35.74 45.19
C PHE A 309 9.49 35.34 45.86
N ALA A 310 10.38 36.31 46.06
CA ALA A 310 11.48 36.21 47.01
C ALA A 310 10.97 36.24 48.46
N GLU A 311 11.81 35.83 49.41
CA GLU A 311 11.57 36.02 50.85
C GLU A 311 11.37 37.51 51.22
N THR A 312 12.04 38.41 50.49
CA THR A 312 11.88 39.87 50.58
C THR A 312 10.55 40.38 49.99
N GLY A 313 9.79 39.52 49.32
CA GLY A 313 8.52 39.85 48.66
C GLY A 313 8.64 40.45 47.26
N SER A 314 9.86 40.64 46.73
CA SER A 314 10.09 41.04 45.32
C SER A 314 9.81 39.90 44.35
N ILE A 315 9.62 40.21 43.06
CA ILE A 315 9.48 39.21 42.01
C ILE A 315 10.86 38.65 41.63
N MET A 316 10.94 37.34 41.40
CA MET A 316 12.11 36.65 40.84
C MET A 316 11.71 35.79 39.65
N VAL A 317 12.65 35.62 38.72
CA VAL A 317 12.52 34.71 37.57
C VAL A 317 12.89 33.29 38.00
N VAL A 318 12.08 32.32 37.56
CA VAL A 318 12.46 30.92 37.48
C VAL A 318 12.85 30.67 36.02
N PRO A 319 14.14 30.41 35.71
CA PRO A 319 14.59 30.27 34.32
C PRO A 319 13.85 29.17 33.55
N ALA A 320 13.72 29.35 32.24
CA ALA A 320 13.34 28.27 31.34
C ALA A 320 14.44 27.20 31.30
N MET A 321 14.06 25.99 30.94
CA MET A 321 14.97 24.95 30.47
C MET A 321 14.53 24.56 29.08
N ASP A 322 15.38 24.77 28.07
CA ASP A 322 15.09 24.31 26.72
C ASP A 322 15.15 22.77 26.66
N GLY A 323 14.34 22.22 25.77
CA GLY A 323 14.27 20.79 25.52
C GLY A 323 15.21 20.34 24.41
N ARG A 324 15.12 19.07 24.04
CA ARG A 324 15.77 18.51 22.84
C ARG A 324 14.85 17.49 22.18
N ALA A 325 14.91 17.38 20.86
CA ALA A 325 14.24 16.34 20.07
C ALA A 325 15.21 15.76 19.04
N LEU A 326 14.99 14.52 18.63
CA LEU A 326 15.65 13.94 17.47
C LEU A 326 14.94 14.44 16.20
N ASP A 327 15.68 15.04 15.27
CA ASP A 327 15.21 15.19 13.89
C ASP A 327 15.32 13.82 13.23
N THR A 328 14.17 13.14 13.12
CA THR A 328 14.07 11.78 12.59
C THR A 328 14.36 11.75 11.09
N ALA A 329 13.87 12.73 10.33
CA ALA A 329 14.06 12.79 8.88
C ALA A 329 15.52 13.05 8.48
N ALA A 330 16.15 14.12 9.01
CA ALA A 330 17.54 14.42 8.65
C ALA A 330 18.54 13.43 9.29
N THR A 331 18.15 12.71 10.36
CA THR A 331 18.91 11.54 10.84
C THR A 331 18.75 10.34 9.92
N ALA A 332 17.55 10.09 9.37
CA ALA A 332 17.33 9.05 8.37
C ALA A 332 18.16 9.30 7.11
N GLU A 333 18.15 10.52 6.55
CA GLU A 333 19.01 10.92 5.41
C GLU A 333 20.50 10.59 5.67
N ARG A 334 21.02 10.87 6.88
CA ARG A 334 22.40 10.52 7.25
C ARG A 334 22.64 9.02 7.31
N ILE A 335 21.69 8.25 7.83
CA ILE A 335 21.78 6.79 7.92
C ILE A 335 21.75 6.19 6.51
N VAL A 336 20.84 6.63 5.64
CA VAL A 336 20.75 6.20 4.24
C VAL A 336 22.03 6.57 3.47
N ALA A 337 22.54 7.79 3.64
CA ALA A 337 23.81 8.21 3.04
C ALA A 337 25.00 7.34 3.48
N ALA A 338 25.12 7.02 4.77
CA ALA A 338 26.15 6.12 5.30
C ALA A 338 25.97 4.68 4.79
N LEU A 339 24.75 4.14 4.82
CA LEU A 339 24.40 2.83 4.27
C LEU A 339 24.76 2.72 2.77
N HIS A 340 24.56 3.78 2.00
CA HIS A 340 24.95 3.83 0.60
C HIS A 340 26.46 4.10 0.37
N ALA A 341 27.16 4.73 1.31
CA ALA A 341 28.61 4.95 1.23
C ALA A 341 29.44 3.68 1.50
N ARG A 342 28.87 2.70 2.23
CA ARG A 342 29.53 1.44 2.63
C ARG A 342 30.29 0.74 1.50
N PRO A 343 31.61 0.51 1.66
CA PRO A 343 32.36 -0.42 0.82
C PRO A 343 32.14 -1.88 1.28
N ASP A 344 32.40 -2.83 0.38
CA ASP A 344 32.11 -4.25 0.58
C ASP A 344 32.70 -4.81 1.89
N GLY A 345 31.81 -5.18 2.82
CA GLY A 345 32.17 -5.85 4.07
C GLY A 345 32.68 -4.96 5.21
N ALA A 346 32.59 -3.64 5.10
CA ALA A 346 32.99 -2.73 6.19
C ALA A 346 31.79 -2.29 7.06
N ALA A 347 31.97 -2.33 8.38
CA ALA A 347 31.16 -1.52 9.30
C ALA A 347 31.82 -0.14 9.44
N GLU A 348 31.06 0.91 9.13
CA GLU A 348 31.50 2.29 9.33
C GLU A 348 31.49 2.71 10.81
N GLY A 349 31.98 3.91 11.10
CA GLY A 349 31.86 4.54 12.42
C GLY A 349 30.41 4.84 12.80
N PRO A 350 30.17 5.34 14.02
CA PRO A 350 28.83 5.78 14.41
C PRO A 350 28.35 6.96 13.55
N VAL A 351 27.07 6.93 13.17
CA VAL A 351 26.39 8.06 12.55
C VAL A 351 25.90 8.99 13.66
N ASP A 352 26.31 10.25 13.61
CA ASP A 352 25.86 11.26 14.58
C ASP A 352 24.38 11.59 14.38
N LEU A 353 23.59 11.41 15.44
CA LEU A 353 22.17 11.80 15.51
C LEU A 353 22.02 13.32 15.37
N ILE A 354 21.00 13.78 14.65
CA ILE A 354 20.66 15.21 14.59
C ILE A 354 19.68 15.52 15.72
N ILE A 355 20.19 16.12 16.80
CA ILE A 355 19.39 16.48 17.97
C ILE A 355 19.23 18.01 18.00
N GLU A 356 18.00 18.48 17.78
CA GLU A 356 17.67 19.91 17.77
C GLU A 356 17.22 20.40 19.17
N PRO A 357 17.58 21.64 19.55
CA PRO A 357 17.09 22.27 20.77
C PRO A 357 15.63 22.73 20.60
N VAL A 358 14.74 22.25 21.47
CA VAL A 358 13.33 22.65 21.47
C VAL A 358 13.12 23.79 22.46
N THR A 359 13.07 25.02 21.97
CA THR A 359 12.98 26.21 22.82
C THR A 359 11.72 26.24 23.68
N ALA A 360 11.83 26.70 24.92
CA ALA A 360 10.69 26.96 25.80
C ALA A 360 9.73 28.02 25.21
N ARG A 361 8.42 27.84 25.43
CA ARG A 361 7.36 28.68 24.83
C ARG A 361 7.23 30.03 25.53
N TYR A 362 7.67 30.08 26.79
CA TYR A 362 7.98 31.31 27.51
C TYR A 362 9.43 31.21 27.99
N THR A 363 10.28 32.10 27.50
CA THR A 363 11.75 32.05 27.70
C THR A 363 12.19 32.81 28.94
N THR A 364 13.41 32.54 29.43
CA THR A 364 14.01 33.28 30.55
C THR A 364 14.03 34.80 30.29
N GLY A 365 14.42 35.24 29.08
CA GLY A 365 14.44 36.66 28.73
C GLY A 365 13.05 37.32 28.72
N GLN A 366 11.98 36.59 28.38
CA GLN A 366 10.60 37.09 28.51
C GLN A 366 10.16 37.16 29.98
N ALA A 367 10.63 36.27 30.85
CA ALA A 367 10.40 36.36 32.29
C ALA A 367 11.17 37.52 32.92
N GLU A 368 12.44 37.74 32.53
CA GLU A 368 13.28 38.86 32.97
C GLU A 368 12.70 40.23 32.55
N ALA A 369 12.22 40.34 31.32
CA ALA A 369 11.54 41.55 30.83
C ALA A 369 10.21 41.81 31.57
N ALA A 370 9.43 40.76 31.84
CA ALA A 370 8.13 40.89 32.52
C ALA A 370 8.26 41.18 34.04
N ALA A 371 9.26 40.63 34.71
CA ALA A 371 9.43 40.73 36.17
C ALA A 371 9.33 42.16 36.76
N PRO A 372 9.94 43.22 36.18
CA PRO A 372 9.79 44.59 36.69
C PRO A 372 8.40 45.23 36.43
N GLU A 373 7.63 44.70 35.47
CA GLU A 373 6.28 45.21 35.14
C GLU A 373 5.15 44.53 35.93
N VAL A 374 5.46 43.48 36.71
CA VAL A 374 4.47 42.72 37.48
C VAL A 374 3.90 43.55 38.65
N VAL A 375 2.58 43.73 38.64
CA VAL A 375 1.82 44.38 39.71
C VAL A 375 0.64 43.51 40.14
N ARG A 376 0.01 43.89 41.26
CA ARG A 376 -1.23 43.24 41.71
C ARG A 376 -2.41 43.67 40.85
N LEU A 377 -2.89 42.76 39.99
CA LEU A 377 -4.08 42.95 39.16
C LEU A 377 -5.36 42.95 40.00
N SER A 378 -5.45 42.06 41.01
CA SER A 378 -6.63 41.96 41.87
C SER A 378 -6.32 41.41 43.27
N SER A 379 -7.29 41.51 44.16
CA SER A 379 -7.32 40.76 45.42
C SER A 379 -8.73 40.46 45.88
N TRP A 380 -8.93 39.36 46.58
CA TRP A 380 -10.14 39.10 47.35
C TRP A 380 -9.82 38.57 48.75
N THR A 381 -10.63 38.95 49.74
CA THR A 381 -10.50 38.52 51.14
C THR A 381 -11.84 37.97 51.63
N THR A 382 -11.83 36.75 52.17
CA THR A 382 -12.96 36.18 52.91
C THR A 382 -12.64 36.17 54.41
N ARG A 383 -13.59 36.61 55.24
CA ARG A 383 -13.51 36.48 56.70
C ARG A 383 -14.27 35.24 57.16
N PHE A 384 -13.78 34.57 58.20
CA PHE A 384 -14.39 33.39 58.78
C PHE A 384 -14.10 33.33 60.28
N THR A 385 -14.95 32.67 61.06
CA THR A 385 -14.72 32.41 62.49
C THR A 385 -13.89 31.13 62.64
N PRO A 386 -12.67 31.16 63.23
CA PRO A 386 -11.94 29.94 63.55
C PRO A 386 -12.71 29.10 64.57
N GLY A 387 -12.84 27.79 64.33
CA GLY A 387 -13.52 26.86 65.23
C GLY A 387 -13.49 25.43 64.72
N GLU A 388 -14.14 24.51 65.43
CA GLU A 388 -14.14 23.06 65.12
C GLU A 388 -14.58 22.78 63.67
N SER A 389 -15.61 23.51 63.17
CA SER A 389 -16.11 23.39 61.81
C SER A 389 -15.16 23.87 60.70
N ASN A 390 -13.93 24.27 61.02
CA ASN A 390 -12.85 24.50 60.07
C ASN A 390 -11.46 24.10 60.62
N PHE A 391 -11.44 23.18 61.58
CA PHE A 391 -10.24 22.74 62.31
C PHE A 391 -9.42 23.94 62.83
N PHE A 392 -10.08 24.84 63.57
CA PHE A 392 -9.54 26.08 64.12
C PHE A 392 -8.87 27.00 63.08
N GLY A 393 -9.34 26.93 61.82
CA GLY A 393 -8.86 27.69 60.68
C GLY A 393 -7.79 26.98 59.85
N ALA A 394 -7.27 25.84 60.29
CA ALA A 394 -6.22 25.10 59.57
C ALA A 394 -6.70 24.61 58.18
N ASN A 395 -7.94 24.10 58.07
CA ASN A 395 -8.50 23.63 56.81
C ASN A 395 -8.68 24.72 55.74
N ILE A 396 -8.56 25.99 56.12
CA ILE A 396 -8.58 27.16 55.22
C ILE A 396 -7.16 27.72 55.04
N SER A 397 -6.33 27.66 56.09
CA SER A 397 -4.99 28.24 56.10
C SER A 397 -3.95 27.38 55.37
N VAL A 398 -3.97 26.06 55.58
CA VAL A 398 -3.08 25.10 54.90
C VAL A 398 -3.16 25.20 53.37
N PRO A 399 -4.34 25.10 52.72
CA PRO A 399 -4.42 25.19 51.26
C PRO A 399 -4.00 26.57 50.73
N THR A 400 -4.21 27.64 51.51
CA THR A 400 -3.72 28.98 51.19
C THR A 400 -2.19 29.05 51.20
N THR A 401 -1.53 28.37 52.14
CA THR A 401 -0.07 28.22 52.17
C THR A 401 0.44 27.37 51.01
N ARG A 402 -0.26 26.30 50.62
CA ARG A 402 0.12 25.46 49.45
C ARG A 402 0.04 26.23 48.13
N ILE A 403 -0.97 27.08 47.96
CA ILE A 403 -1.19 27.90 46.75
C ILE A 403 -0.25 29.12 46.69
N HIS A 404 0.26 29.60 47.83
CA HIS A 404 1.16 30.75 47.87
C HIS A 404 2.42 30.54 47.02
N GLY A 405 2.73 31.50 46.14
CA GLY A 405 3.92 31.46 45.29
C GLY A 405 3.75 30.62 44.01
N GLN A 406 2.61 29.97 43.81
CA GLN A 406 2.36 29.24 42.56
C GLN A 406 2.19 30.19 41.38
N SER A 407 2.77 29.80 40.25
CA SER A 407 2.70 30.50 38.97
C SER A 407 1.95 29.68 37.92
N VAL A 408 1.02 30.31 37.21
CA VAL A 408 0.28 29.72 36.09
C VAL A 408 0.84 30.32 34.80
N ALA A 409 1.63 29.54 34.06
CA ALA A 409 2.24 29.97 32.79
C ALA A 409 1.18 30.29 31.70
N PRO A 410 1.52 31.08 30.67
CA PRO A 410 0.61 31.41 29.56
C PRO A 410 -0.06 30.17 28.93
N GLY A 411 -1.38 30.26 28.75
CA GLY A 411 -2.23 29.18 28.23
C GLY A 411 -2.47 28.01 29.19
N ARG A 412 -1.87 27.98 30.39
CA ARG A 412 -2.07 26.89 31.37
C ARG A 412 -3.26 27.17 32.29
N GLN A 413 -3.77 26.13 32.93
CA GLN A 413 -4.96 26.17 33.78
C GLN A 413 -4.62 25.86 35.24
N PHE A 414 -5.12 26.69 36.14
CA PHE A 414 -5.17 26.41 37.57
C PHE A 414 -6.31 25.44 37.89
N ASP A 415 -6.07 24.45 38.75
CA ASP A 415 -7.08 23.56 39.32
C ASP A 415 -6.86 23.48 40.83
N PHE A 416 -7.88 23.84 41.61
CA PHE A 416 -7.77 23.95 43.07
C PHE A 416 -7.21 22.69 43.74
N TRP A 417 -7.69 21.49 43.35
CA TRP A 417 -7.22 20.24 43.97
C TRP A 417 -5.77 19.92 43.59
N LYS A 418 -5.37 20.21 42.35
CA LYS A 418 -3.96 20.02 41.93
C LYS A 418 -3.03 21.00 42.65
N ALA A 419 -3.49 22.22 42.91
CA ALA A 419 -2.71 23.27 43.55
C ALA A 419 -2.49 23.02 45.05
N ILE A 420 -3.47 22.45 45.77
CA ILE A 420 -3.32 22.19 47.22
C ILE A 420 -2.68 20.82 47.53
N GLY A 421 -2.75 19.87 46.59
CA GLY A 421 -2.29 18.49 46.78
C GLY A 421 -3.27 17.64 47.61
N THR A 422 -2.73 16.65 48.33
CA THR A 422 -3.50 15.73 49.15
C THR A 422 -4.13 16.45 50.36
N VAL A 423 -5.38 16.11 50.67
CA VAL A 423 -6.05 16.52 51.92
C VAL A 423 -6.02 15.34 52.89
N SER A 424 -5.22 15.46 53.96
CA SER A 424 -5.09 14.45 55.02
C SER A 424 -4.58 15.09 56.32
N GLU A 425 -4.67 14.36 57.43
CA GLU A 425 -4.14 14.80 58.72
C GLU A 425 -2.61 15.02 58.68
N ALA A 426 -1.89 14.17 57.94
CA ALA A 426 -0.44 14.30 57.74
C ALA A 426 -0.04 15.60 57.00
N GLU A 427 -0.91 16.13 56.14
CA GLU A 427 -0.68 17.38 55.41
C GLU A 427 -1.15 18.63 56.18
N GLY A 428 -1.68 18.46 57.40
CA GLY A 428 -2.10 19.52 58.32
C GLY A 428 -3.60 19.83 58.36
N TYR A 429 -4.44 19.01 57.71
CA TYR A 429 -5.90 19.14 57.76
C TYR A 429 -6.50 18.39 58.96
N GLY A 430 -7.78 18.61 59.26
CA GLY A 430 -8.50 17.83 60.26
C GLY A 430 -10.02 17.86 60.05
N PRO A 431 -10.80 17.23 60.93
CA PRO A 431 -12.27 17.24 60.85
C PRO A 431 -12.85 18.66 60.81
N GLY A 432 -13.95 18.84 60.09
CA GLY A 432 -14.65 20.12 60.03
C GLY A 432 -15.94 20.08 59.21
N GLY A 433 -16.51 21.26 58.99
CA GLY A 433 -17.83 21.45 58.42
C GLY A 433 -17.91 21.13 56.94
N VAL A 434 -18.82 20.22 56.58
CA VAL A 434 -19.12 19.84 55.20
C VAL A 434 -20.63 19.92 54.97
N ILE A 435 -21.06 20.20 53.74
CA ILE A 435 -22.47 20.21 53.38
C ILE A 435 -22.78 18.92 52.62
N ILE A 436 -23.57 18.03 53.21
CA ILE A 436 -23.94 16.73 52.63
C ILE A 436 -25.46 16.71 52.46
N ASN A 437 -25.92 16.37 51.24
CA ASN A 437 -27.35 16.33 50.89
C ASN A 437 -28.15 17.60 51.22
N GLY A 438 -27.47 18.75 51.34
CA GLY A 438 -28.05 20.04 51.66
C GLY A 438 -28.04 20.43 53.15
N ARG A 439 -27.62 19.54 54.06
CA ARG A 439 -27.49 19.82 55.51
C ARG A 439 -26.03 20.06 55.92
N THR A 440 -25.84 20.79 57.01
CA THR A 440 -24.53 21.10 57.60
C THR A 440 -24.09 20.01 58.56
N GLU A 441 -22.99 19.30 58.24
CA GLU A 441 -22.36 18.30 59.11
C GLU A 441 -21.11 18.91 59.77
N PRO A 442 -21.13 19.31 61.06
CA PRO A 442 -20.09 20.19 61.65
C PRO A 442 -18.66 19.64 61.66
N THR A 443 -18.50 18.31 61.67
CA THR A 443 -17.21 17.61 61.62
C THR A 443 -17.17 16.50 60.56
N GLY A 444 -18.13 16.48 59.64
CA GLY A 444 -18.40 15.36 58.74
C GLY A 444 -17.34 15.05 57.66
N ALA A 445 -16.28 15.85 57.52
CA ALA A 445 -15.17 15.54 56.62
C ALA A 445 -13.82 16.12 57.10
N VAL A 446 -12.73 15.41 56.83
CA VAL A 446 -11.37 15.97 56.88
C VAL A 446 -11.25 17.06 55.81
N GLY A 447 -10.74 18.23 56.18
CA GLY A 447 -10.71 19.39 55.30
C GLY A 447 -12.02 20.20 55.26
N GLY A 448 -13.00 19.90 56.10
CA GLY A 448 -14.24 20.70 56.16
C GLY A 448 -13.96 22.20 56.39
N GLY A 449 -14.74 23.06 55.73
CA GLY A 449 -14.53 24.51 55.65
C GLY A 449 -13.63 25.00 54.50
N ILE A 450 -12.90 24.10 53.80
CA ILE A 450 -11.96 24.41 52.71
C ILE A 450 -12.56 25.22 51.54
N CYS A 451 -13.87 25.13 51.33
CA CYS A 451 -14.60 25.91 50.32
C CYS A 451 -14.41 27.44 50.49
N SER A 452 -14.02 27.90 51.67
CA SER A 452 -13.67 29.30 51.96
C SER A 452 -12.38 29.71 51.26
N CYS A 453 -11.40 28.79 51.14
CA CYS A 453 -10.17 29.01 50.38
C CYS A 453 -10.47 29.06 48.88
N SER A 454 -11.14 28.05 48.32
CA SER A 454 -11.47 27.99 46.87
C SER A 454 -12.34 29.15 46.41
N THR A 455 -13.33 29.56 47.21
CA THR A 455 -14.17 30.73 46.93
C THR A 455 -13.38 32.04 46.95
N THR A 456 -12.32 32.13 47.78
CA THR A 456 -11.49 33.34 47.85
C THR A 456 -10.59 33.48 46.62
N ILE A 457 -9.90 32.42 46.21
CA ILE A 457 -9.08 32.47 44.99
C ILE A 457 -9.95 32.60 43.73
N PHE A 458 -11.13 31.97 43.68
CA PHE A 458 -12.13 32.21 42.63
C PHE A 458 -12.43 33.70 42.51
N ASN A 459 -12.84 34.36 43.61
CA ASN A 459 -13.20 35.78 43.59
C ASN A 459 -12.02 36.72 43.26
N ALA A 460 -10.78 36.30 43.51
CA ALA A 460 -9.58 37.03 43.10
C ALA A 460 -9.32 36.87 41.59
N ALA A 461 -9.25 35.65 41.07
CA ALA A 461 -9.07 35.35 39.64
C ALA A 461 -10.18 35.97 38.76
N LEU A 462 -11.44 35.86 39.23
CA LEU A 462 -12.62 36.46 38.62
C LEU A 462 -12.47 37.98 38.41
N ARG A 463 -11.88 38.67 39.41
CA ARG A 463 -11.62 40.12 39.39
C ARG A 463 -10.29 40.52 38.72
N ALA A 464 -9.42 39.57 38.41
CA ALA A 464 -8.25 39.80 37.55
C ALA A 464 -8.59 39.72 36.05
N GLY A 465 -9.86 39.45 35.70
CA GLY A 465 -10.30 39.34 34.30
C GLY A 465 -9.76 38.11 33.59
N LEU A 466 -9.48 37.03 34.33
CA LEU A 466 -9.05 35.74 33.77
C LEU A 466 -10.23 34.92 33.27
N GLU A 467 -10.01 34.04 32.29
CA GLU A 467 -11.02 33.07 31.85
C GLU A 467 -11.32 32.05 32.95
N MET A 468 -12.58 31.96 33.38
CA MET A 468 -12.99 31.04 34.43
C MET A 468 -13.41 29.69 33.84
N GLY A 469 -12.98 28.60 34.48
CA GLY A 469 -13.34 27.24 34.09
C GLY A 469 -14.45 26.66 34.96
N ALA A 470 -14.22 25.43 35.44
CA ALA A 470 -15.12 24.78 36.39
C ALA A 470 -15.41 25.66 37.62
N ARG A 471 -16.69 25.85 37.92
CA ARG A 471 -17.23 26.53 39.12
C ARG A 471 -18.59 25.94 39.45
N ARG A 472 -18.91 25.82 40.75
CA ARG A 472 -20.25 25.48 41.24
C ARG A 472 -20.48 26.12 42.62
N ASN A 473 -21.71 26.55 42.88
CA ASN A 473 -22.12 27.14 44.15
C ASN A 473 -22.35 26.08 45.25
N HIS A 474 -22.39 26.54 46.50
CA HIS A 474 -22.93 25.81 47.65
C HIS A 474 -24.45 25.61 47.47
N SER A 475 -24.99 24.55 48.08
CA SER A 475 -26.42 24.23 47.98
C SER A 475 -27.34 25.23 48.68
N TYR A 476 -26.83 26.03 49.61
CA TYR A 476 -27.52 27.13 50.28
C TYR A 476 -26.62 28.37 50.29
N TYR A 477 -27.18 29.56 50.53
CA TYR A 477 -26.41 30.81 50.52
C TYR A 477 -25.59 30.96 51.80
N ILE A 478 -24.35 31.45 51.68
CA ILE A 478 -23.46 31.72 52.81
C ILE A 478 -23.03 33.19 52.74
N ASP A 479 -23.46 33.95 53.73
CA ASP A 479 -23.37 35.41 53.84
C ASP A 479 -21.95 36.00 53.67
N ARG A 480 -20.92 35.28 54.11
CA ARG A 480 -19.51 35.69 53.99
C ARG A 480 -18.96 35.73 52.56
N TYR A 481 -19.73 35.28 51.56
CA TYR A 481 -19.37 35.33 50.15
C TYR A 481 -20.23 36.34 49.38
N PRO A 482 -19.71 36.97 48.31
CA PRO A 482 -20.53 37.82 47.45
C PRO A 482 -21.67 37.01 46.83
N LEU A 483 -22.88 37.55 46.92
CA LEU A 483 -24.12 36.92 46.49
C LEU A 483 -24.01 36.47 45.02
N GLY A 484 -24.14 35.17 44.76
CA GLY A 484 -24.05 34.57 43.44
C GLY A 484 -22.64 34.19 42.96
N LEU A 485 -21.58 34.59 43.67
CA LEU A 485 -20.17 34.43 43.24
C LEU A 485 -19.33 33.55 44.19
N ASP A 486 -19.94 32.52 44.79
CA ASP A 486 -19.25 31.51 45.57
C ASP A 486 -18.72 30.35 44.70
N ALA A 487 -17.69 29.62 45.13
CA ALA A 487 -17.12 28.50 44.35
C ALA A 487 -16.69 27.35 45.27
N THR A 488 -17.63 26.45 45.54
CA THR A 488 -17.42 25.32 46.44
C THR A 488 -16.78 24.13 45.72
N VAL A 489 -15.95 23.39 46.44
CA VAL A 489 -15.19 22.24 45.97
C VAL A 489 -15.47 21.06 46.87
N PHE A 490 -15.58 19.86 46.28
CA PHE A 490 -15.93 18.64 46.99
C PHE A 490 -15.34 17.41 46.30
N ILE A 491 -15.01 16.38 47.06
CA ILE A 491 -14.67 15.04 46.56
C ILE A 491 -15.63 14.08 47.26
N SER A 492 -16.47 13.37 46.49
CA SER A 492 -17.40 12.40 47.08
C SER A 492 -16.69 11.11 47.51
N SER A 493 -17.31 10.37 48.43
CA SER A 493 -16.90 8.99 48.76
C SER A 493 -16.91 8.03 47.56
N SER A 494 -17.66 8.38 46.50
CA SER A 494 -17.67 7.68 45.20
C SER A 494 -16.62 8.20 44.20
N GLY A 495 -15.70 9.07 44.59
CA GLY A 495 -14.61 9.58 43.75
C GLY A 495 -15.00 10.68 42.75
N SER A 496 -16.20 11.25 42.85
CA SER A 496 -16.63 12.38 42.01
C SER A 496 -15.98 13.67 42.48
N VAL A 497 -15.20 14.32 41.62
CA VAL A 497 -14.42 15.52 41.95
C VAL A 497 -15.08 16.78 41.40
N GLN A 498 -15.60 17.61 42.30
CA GLN A 498 -16.00 18.98 42.02
C GLN A 498 -14.85 19.93 42.37
N THR A 499 -14.35 20.67 41.38
CA THR A 499 -13.20 21.58 41.50
C THR A 499 -13.54 23.01 41.06
N MET A 500 -12.60 23.93 41.33
CA MET A 500 -12.60 25.30 40.85
C MET A 500 -11.38 25.52 39.94
N ARG A 501 -11.58 26.10 38.75
CA ARG A 501 -10.53 26.31 37.73
C ARG A 501 -10.58 27.70 37.11
N PHE A 502 -9.44 28.18 36.63
CA PHE A 502 -9.31 29.32 35.70
C PHE A 502 -8.11 29.09 34.77
N ARG A 503 -8.15 29.61 33.53
CA ARG A 503 -6.98 29.61 32.63
C ARG A 503 -6.25 30.94 32.75
N ASN A 504 -4.92 30.90 32.68
CA ASN A 504 -4.17 32.08 32.29
C ASN A 504 -4.29 32.26 30.77
N ASP A 505 -5.20 33.14 30.36
CA ASP A 505 -5.43 33.54 28.97
C ASP A 505 -4.65 34.81 28.58
N THR A 506 -3.62 35.18 29.35
CA THR A 506 -2.72 36.32 29.09
C THR A 506 -1.36 35.85 28.55
N ALA A 507 -0.55 36.79 28.04
CA ALA A 507 0.78 36.53 27.52
C ALA A 507 1.87 36.34 28.60
N HIS A 508 1.59 36.61 29.88
CA HIS A 508 2.57 36.60 30.97
C HIS A 508 2.16 35.65 32.10
N PRO A 509 3.09 35.09 32.89
CA PRO A 509 2.76 34.21 34.01
C PRO A 509 1.88 34.91 35.07
N ILE A 510 0.88 34.19 35.58
CA ILE A 510 0.00 34.65 36.67
C ILE A 510 0.54 34.09 37.99
N LEU A 511 1.06 34.96 38.85
CA LEU A 511 1.62 34.62 40.16
C LEU A 511 0.58 34.84 41.26
N ILE A 512 0.41 33.85 42.14
CA ILE A 512 -0.67 33.80 43.14
C ILE A 512 -0.10 34.03 44.54
N LYS A 513 -0.56 35.09 45.22
CA LYS A 513 -0.17 35.40 46.61
C LYS A 513 -1.27 35.00 47.59
N GLY A 514 -1.14 33.82 48.19
CA GLY A 514 -1.95 33.40 49.34
C GLY A 514 -1.51 34.15 50.59
N ILE A 515 -2.46 34.68 51.37
CA ILE A 515 -2.17 35.44 52.60
C ILE A 515 -3.17 35.01 53.68
N ASN A 516 -2.66 34.37 54.74
CA ASN A 516 -3.42 34.00 55.92
C ASN A 516 -3.44 35.13 56.96
N GLY A 517 -4.52 35.21 57.73
CA GLY A 517 -4.66 36.07 58.90
C GLY A 517 -5.69 35.47 59.88
N HIS A 518 -5.69 35.93 61.12
CA HIS A 518 -6.59 35.38 62.15
C HIS A 518 -8.07 35.62 61.77
N GLY A 519 -8.77 34.55 61.39
CA GLY A 519 -10.14 34.62 60.88
C GLY A 519 -10.28 35.25 59.48
N SER A 520 -9.23 35.19 58.65
CA SER A 520 -9.30 35.69 57.26
C SER A 520 -8.34 34.98 56.31
N VAL A 521 -8.81 34.68 55.11
CA VAL A 521 -8.00 34.26 53.97
C VAL A 521 -8.07 35.33 52.89
N ARG A 522 -6.93 35.70 52.31
CA ARG A 522 -6.83 36.58 51.13
C ARG A 522 -6.02 35.90 50.04
N PHE A 523 -6.45 36.09 48.80
CA PHE A 523 -5.62 35.87 47.62
C PHE A 523 -5.43 37.18 46.85
N GLU A 524 -4.23 37.36 46.32
CA GLU A 524 -3.91 38.42 45.37
C GLU A 524 -3.37 37.81 44.08
N ILE A 525 -3.78 38.36 42.94
CA ILE A 525 -3.34 37.93 41.61
C ILE A 525 -2.35 38.96 41.08
N TRP A 526 -1.15 38.51 40.69
CA TRP A 526 -0.04 39.36 40.24
C TRP A 526 0.42 38.95 38.84
N SER A 527 0.55 39.93 37.92
CA SER A 527 1.18 39.78 36.60
C SER A 527 1.39 41.15 35.96
N VAL A 528 1.87 41.17 34.71
CA VAL A 528 1.98 42.38 33.88
C VAL A 528 0.57 42.89 33.52
N PRO A 529 0.27 44.20 33.64
CA PRO A 529 -1.00 44.77 33.23
C PRO A 529 -1.32 44.58 31.74
N THR A 530 -2.41 43.89 31.44
CA THR A 530 -2.95 43.72 30.08
C THR A 530 -3.96 44.81 29.68
N GLY A 531 -4.11 45.86 30.51
CA GLY A 531 -5.11 46.92 30.33
C GLY A 531 -6.57 46.47 30.47
N ARG A 532 -6.82 45.22 30.90
CA ARG A 532 -8.17 44.67 31.05
C ARG A 532 -8.98 45.39 32.13
N THR A 533 -10.28 45.53 31.90
CA THR A 533 -11.27 45.97 32.90
C THR A 533 -12.28 44.86 33.20
N VAL A 534 -12.87 44.88 34.39
CA VAL A 534 -13.87 43.90 34.84
C VAL A 534 -15.08 44.62 35.44
N GLU A 535 -16.25 44.36 34.88
CA GLU A 535 -17.54 44.90 35.29
C GLU A 535 -18.42 43.75 35.81
N PHE A 536 -19.30 44.04 36.78
CA PHE A 536 -20.28 43.09 37.31
C PHE A 536 -21.67 43.73 37.31
N SER A 537 -22.69 42.97 36.95
CA SER A 537 -24.08 43.38 37.16
C SER A 537 -24.43 43.43 38.64
N GLU A 538 -25.48 44.18 39.00
CA GLU A 538 -26.18 43.90 40.25
C GLU A 538 -26.70 42.44 40.24
N PRO A 539 -26.74 41.73 41.40
CA PRO A 539 -27.26 40.38 41.44
C PRO A 539 -28.78 40.35 41.24
N LEU A 540 -29.24 39.75 40.14
CA LEU A 540 -30.67 39.49 39.94
C LEU A 540 -31.09 38.34 40.87
N ILE A 541 -32.08 38.59 41.72
CA ILE A 541 -32.65 37.58 42.64
C ILE A 541 -34.06 37.20 42.18
N ARG A 542 -34.37 35.90 42.15
CA ARG A 542 -35.72 35.35 41.90
C ARG A 542 -36.03 34.20 42.86
N ASP A 543 -37.29 33.78 42.84
CA ASP A 543 -37.79 32.56 43.49
C ASP A 543 -37.40 32.45 44.98
N ARG A 544 -37.49 33.57 45.70
CA ARG A 544 -37.16 33.64 47.12
C ARG A 544 -38.17 32.82 47.92
N ARG A 545 -37.66 31.92 48.76
CA ARG A 545 -38.38 31.14 49.76
C ARG A 545 -37.75 31.45 51.11
N GLU A 546 -38.54 32.05 51.98
CA GLU A 546 -38.16 32.28 53.38
C GLU A 546 -37.93 30.95 54.09
N ALA A 547 -36.89 30.89 54.92
CA ALA A 547 -36.66 29.78 55.83
C ALA A 547 -37.58 29.87 57.05
N ARG A 548 -38.06 28.72 57.52
CA ARG A 548 -38.76 28.61 58.80
C ARG A 548 -37.79 28.17 59.87
N ASP A 549 -37.96 28.63 61.10
CA ASP A 549 -37.31 28.00 62.24
C ASP A 549 -38.22 26.90 62.82
N THR A 550 -37.65 25.82 63.34
CA THR A 550 -38.40 24.66 63.82
C THR A 550 -37.81 24.07 65.10
N ILE A 551 -38.68 23.43 65.87
CA ILE A 551 -38.33 22.59 67.01
C ILE A 551 -38.62 21.14 66.65
N GLU A 552 -37.68 20.25 66.91
CA GLU A 552 -37.84 18.81 66.76
C GLU A 552 -37.73 18.15 68.14
N TYR A 553 -38.77 17.43 68.55
CA TYR A 553 -38.83 16.75 69.84
C TYR A 553 -38.07 15.41 69.77
N THR A 554 -37.10 15.21 70.67
CA THR A 554 -36.26 14.00 70.68
C THR A 554 -36.05 13.39 72.07
N ASP A 555 -35.93 12.06 72.14
CA ASP A 555 -35.51 11.32 73.33
C ASP A 555 -33.98 11.30 73.53
N ASP A 556 -33.17 11.70 72.53
CA ASP A 556 -31.70 11.74 72.61
C ASP A 556 -31.16 12.86 73.53
N LEU A 557 -32.03 13.79 73.94
CA LEU A 557 -31.70 14.89 74.86
C LEU A 557 -32.51 14.77 76.15
N ALA A 558 -31.86 15.05 77.29
CA ALA A 558 -32.54 15.06 78.58
C ALA A 558 -33.70 16.10 78.62
N PRO A 559 -34.79 15.85 79.36
CA PRO A 559 -36.00 16.67 79.32
C PRO A 559 -35.75 18.17 79.45
N GLY A 560 -36.23 18.95 78.48
CA GLY A 560 -36.08 20.40 78.42
C GLY A 560 -34.72 20.93 77.92
N VAL A 561 -33.70 20.08 77.75
CA VAL A 561 -32.43 20.47 77.11
C VAL A 561 -32.67 20.81 75.64
N ARG A 562 -32.00 21.84 75.14
CA ARG A 562 -32.11 22.28 73.74
C ARG A 562 -30.75 22.22 73.03
N SER A 563 -30.74 21.77 71.79
CA SER A 563 -29.56 21.79 70.91
C SER A 563 -29.92 22.35 69.54
N ARG A 564 -29.23 23.42 69.11
CA ARG A 564 -29.38 24.01 67.78
C ARG A 564 -28.50 23.24 66.81
N VAL A 565 -29.12 22.51 65.86
CA VAL A 565 -28.39 21.64 64.92
C VAL A 565 -28.32 22.21 63.51
N GLU A 566 -29.29 23.01 63.08
CA GLU A 566 -29.26 23.71 61.80
C GLU A 566 -29.88 25.12 61.95
N TYR A 567 -29.38 26.11 61.23
CA TYR A 567 -29.86 27.50 61.26
C TYR A 567 -30.73 27.81 60.04
N PRO A 568 -31.78 28.66 60.17
CA PRO A 568 -32.63 29.02 59.04
C PRO A 568 -31.87 29.89 58.02
N ILE A 569 -31.89 29.50 56.74
CA ILE A 569 -31.24 30.22 55.62
C ILE A 569 -32.21 30.32 54.44
N ASP A 570 -32.55 31.53 54.03
CA ASP A 570 -33.40 31.81 52.87
C ASP A 570 -32.88 31.15 51.58
N GLY A 571 -33.79 30.51 50.86
CA GLY A 571 -33.55 30.01 49.51
C GLY A 571 -33.89 31.05 48.46
N PHE A 572 -33.12 31.11 47.38
CA PHE A 572 -33.38 31.97 46.23
C PHE A 572 -32.49 31.55 45.06
N ARG A 573 -32.81 32.06 43.86
CA ARG A 573 -31.95 31.95 42.68
C ARG A 573 -31.27 33.29 42.41
N SER A 574 -29.97 33.25 42.17
CA SER A 574 -29.13 34.41 41.84
C SER A 574 -28.55 34.30 40.44
N TRP A 575 -28.44 35.43 39.74
CA TRP A 575 -27.63 35.59 38.53
C TRP A 575 -26.78 36.85 38.67
N VAL A 576 -25.47 36.73 38.43
CA VAL A 576 -24.53 37.85 38.32
C VAL A 576 -23.79 37.73 37.00
N THR A 577 -23.89 38.73 36.13
CA THR A 577 -23.09 38.76 34.90
C THR A 577 -21.76 39.46 35.17
N ARG A 578 -20.66 38.82 34.80
CA ARG A 578 -19.34 39.45 34.65
C ARG A 578 -19.15 39.80 33.18
N THR A 579 -18.63 41.00 32.91
CA THR A 579 -18.10 41.38 31.59
C THR A 579 -16.63 41.76 31.77
N VAL A 580 -15.73 41.20 30.97
CA VAL A 580 -14.30 41.54 30.93
C VAL A 580 -13.99 42.15 29.57
N ARG A 581 -13.34 43.31 29.57
CA ARG A 581 -12.89 44.00 28.36
C ARG A 581 -11.37 44.03 28.30
N ASP A 582 -10.82 44.07 27.09
CA ASP A 582 -9.41 44.36 26.87
C ASP A 582 -9.11 45.89 26.85
N ALA A 583 -7.85 46.25 26.61
CA ALA A 583 -7.41 47.65 26.53
C ALA A 583 -8.04 48.47 25.38
N SER A 584 -8.69 47.82 24.40
CA SER A 584 -9.45 48.47 23.33
C SER A 584 -10.93 48.67 23.68
N GLY A 585 -11.40 48.07 24.78
CA GLY A 585 -12.81 48.04 25.19
C GLY A 585 -13.62 46.87 24.61
N ALA A 586 -13.00 46.04 23.77
CA ALA A 586 -13.62 44.84 23.22
C ALA A 586 -13.90 43.81 24.33
N ILE A 587 -15.08 43.18 24.31
CA ILE A 587 -15.45 42.14 25.27
C ILE A 587 -14.65 40.88 24.94
N ILE A 588 -13.88 40.39 25.90
CA ILE A 588 -13.07 39.16 25.78
C ILE A 588 -13.67 38.00 26.59
N HIS A 589 -14.39 38.29 27.68
CA HIS A 589 -15.18 37.30 28.45
C HIS A 589 -16.50 37.93 28.87
N GLU A 590 -17.59 37.19 28.79
CA GLU A 590 -18.89 37.57 29.38
C GLU A 590 -19.61 36.32 29.90
N GLU A 591 -19.83 36.25 31.22
CA GLU A 591 -20.42 35.06 31.86
C GLU A 591 -21.48 35.44 32.89
N THR A 592 -22.66 34.82 32.81
CA THR A 592 -23.70 34.92 33.85
C THR A 592 -23.59 33.76 34.85
N TYR A 593 -23.10 34.07 36.05
CA TYR A 593 -23.02 33.14 37.17
C TYR A 593 -24.40 32.89 37.79
N TYR A 594 -25.09 31.88 37.28
CA TYR A 594 -26.28 31.31 37.93
C TYR A 594 -25.90 30.57 39.21
N SER A 595 -26.64 30.83 40.30
CA SER A 595 -26.47 30.17 41.59
C SER A 595 -27.84 29.91 42.24
N PRO A 596 -28.36 28.67 42.17
CA PRO A 596 -29.55 28.26 42.91
C PRO A 596 -29.18 27.86 44.34
N TYR A 597 -29.72 28.59 45.32
CA TYR A 597 -29.59 28.29 46.75
C TYR A 597 -30.93 27.76 47.28
N ALA A 598 -30.92 26.59 47.91
CA ALA A 598 -32.07 26.01 48.60
C ALA A 598 -32.33 26.75 49.91
N ALA A 599 -33.61 26.79 50.32
CA ALA A 599 -33.99 27.23 51.65
C ALA A 599 -33.72 26.11 52.65
N ILE A 600 -33.01 26.44 53.71
CA ILE A 600 -32.75 25.54 54.84
C ILE A 600 -33.67 25.98 55.97
N ASP A 601 -34.63 25.14 56.34
CA ASP A 601 -35.43 25.38 57.55
C ASP A 601 -34.53 25.07 58.77
N GLY A 602 -34.48 25.96 59.75
CA GLY A 602 -33.68 25.81 60.97
C GLY A 602 -34.26 24.75 61.89
N ILE A 603 -33.41 24.02 62.63
CA ILE A 603 -33.82 22.95 63.54
C ILE A 603 -33.17 23.13 64.92
N THR A 604 -34.01 23.17 65.96
CA THR A 604 -33.62 23.04 67.37
C THR A 604 -34.18 21.73 67.93
N LEU A 605 -33.30 20.79 68.24
CA LEU A 605 -33.67 19.60 69.02
C LEU A 605 -34.07 20.01 70.44
N VAL A 606 -35.15 19.43 70.97
CA VAL A 606 -35.64 19.64 72.34
C VAL A 606 -35.89 18.29 73.01
N GLY A 607 -35.23 18.07 74.14
CA GLY A 607 -35.37 16.86 74.95
C GLY A 607 -36.78 16.71 75.53
N ARG A 608 -37.40 15.56 75.29
CA ARG A 608 -38.81 15.31 75.56
C ARG A 608 -39.13 15.18 77.05
N SER A 609 -40.27 15.74 77.45
CA SER A 609 -40.86 15.65 78.78
C SER A 609 -42.14 14.78 78.74
N PRO A 610 -42.60 14.22 79.88
CA PRO A 610 -43.87 13.50 79.93
C PRO A 610 -45.06 14.39 79.53
N GLY A 611 -45.63 14.13 78.34
CA GLY A 611 -46.71 14.92 77.75
C GLY A 611 -46.33 15.68 76.47
N ASP A 612 -45.04 15.74 76.12
CA ASP A 612 -44.59 16.27 74.82
C ASP A 612 -45.00 15.33 73.64
N PRO A 613 -45.01 15.85 72.40
CA PRO A 613 -45.27 15.04 71.19
C PRO A 613 -44.32 13.84 71.04
N PRO A 614 -44.61 12.87 70.14
CA PRO A 614 -43.71 11.76 69.83
C PRO A 614 -42.29 12.19 69.42
N ASP A 615 -41.33 11.28 69.60
CA ASP A 615 -39.97 11.42 69.06
C ASP A 615 -39.99 11.67 67.53
N GLY A 616 -39.11 12.55 67.05
CA GLY A 616 -39.08 13.01 65.66
C GLY A 616 -40.21 13.97 65.26
N THR A 617 -41.03 14.47 66.19
CA THR A 617 -42.08 15.46 65.85
C THR A 617 -41.49 16.84 65.63
N VAL A 618 -41.57 17.35 64.40
CA VAL A 618 -41.17 18.70 64.02
C VAL A 618 -42.34 19.69 64.09
N VAL A 619 -42.12 20.83 64.74
CA VAL A 619 -43.07 21.94 64.89
C VAL A 619 -42.43 23.24 64.42
N VAL A 620 -43.14 24.04 63.63
CA VAL A 620 -42.66 25.37 63.18
C VAL A 620 -42.75 26.37 64.33
N VAL A 621 -41.67 27.13 64.55
CA VAL A 621 -41.64 28.29 65.44
C VAL A 621 -42.06 29.51 64.61
N GLY A 622 -43.01 30.30 65.14
CA GLY A 622 -43.51 31.55 64.54
C GLY A 622 -43.10 32.78 65.34
#